data_AF-A0A537KZ08-F1
#
_entry.id   AF-A0A537KZ08-F1
#
_cell.length_a   1.000
_cell.length_b   1.000
_cell.length_c   1.000
_cell.angle_alpha   90.00
_cell.angle_beta   90.00
_cell.angle_gamma   90.00
#
_symmetry.space_group_name_H-M   'P 1'
#
loop_
_entity.id
_entity.type
_entity.pdbx_description
1 polymer ?
#
loop_
_entity_poly.entity_id
_entity_poly.type
_entity_poly.pdbx_seq_one_letter_code
_entity_poly.pdbx_strand_id
1 'polypeptide(L)'
;MNAETTVLHQFLKELAQSPENWGLRGIVADWYEDNQEVHRAECLRWMIQQRKRPYTRADKQATWFNADRISPGLGDPESDIPEAIFKQLEGGKPAANHITFGNFPEAEEAIQKAWAKARAGGWSPHG
;
A
#
# COMPACT_ATOMS: atom_id res chain seq x y z
N MET A 1 -7.49 17.58 -17.82
CA MET A 1 -7.40 16.86 -16.54
C MET A 1 -8.66 17.20 -15.76
N ASN A 2 -9.48 16.19 -15.43
CA ASN A 2 -10.73 16.39 -14.70
C ASN A 2 -10.41 16.75 -13.24
N ALA A 3 -11.21 17.62 -12.63
CA ALA A 3 -10.97 18.13 -11.28
C ALA A 3 -10.90 17.01 -10.22
N GLU A 4 -11.61 15.91 -10.43
CA GLU A 4 -11.63 14.73 -9.54
C GLU A 4 -10.28 14.02 -9.45
N THR A 5 -9.57 13.91 -10.57
CA THR A 5 -8.21 13.34 -10.61
C THR A 5 -7.23 14.21 -9.82
N THR A 6 -7.48 15.51 -9.69
CA THR A 6 -6.62 16.44 -8.96
C THR A 6 -6.75 16.25 -7.43
N VAL A 7 -7.95 15.94 -6.94
CA VAL A 7 -8.21 15.76 -5.49
C VAL A 7 -7.58 14.48 -4.97
N LEU A 8 -7.76 13.35 -5.65
CA LEU A 8 -7.12 12.08 -5.27
C LEU A 8 -5.59 12.20 -5.23
N HIS A 9 -4.99 12.83 -6.25
CA HIS A 9 -3.55 13.07 -6.27
C HIS A 9 -3.08 13.93 -5.09
N GLN A 10 -3.89 14.89 -4.64
CA GLN A 10 -3.57 15.71 -3.48
C GLN A 10 -3.60 14.88 -2.19
N PHE A 11 -4.61 14.03 -2.00
CA PHE A 11 -4.66 13.12 -0.84
C PHE A 11 -3.48 12.14 -0.82
N LEU A 12 -3.08 11.58 -1.97
CA LEU A 12 -1.90 10.71 -2.05
C LEU A 12 -0.59 11.46 -1.72
N LYS A 13 -0.48 12.73 -2.10
CA LYS A 13 0.66 13.58 -1.71
C LYS A 13 0.69 13.87 -0.22
N GLU A 14 -0.47 14.07 0.40
CA GLU A 14 -0.58 14.27 1.85
C GLU A 14 -0.28 12.99 2.62
N LEU A 15 -0.75 11.83 2.14
CA LEU A 15 -0.35 10.52 2.67
C LEU A 15 1.15 10.29 2.53
N ALA A 16 1.80 10.76 1.47
CA ALA A 16 3.25 10.68 1.35
C ALA A 16 4.01 11.49 2.42
N GLN A 17 3.38 12.53 2.99
CA GLN A 17 3.95 13.35 4.06
C GLN A 17 3.61 12.82 5.45
N SER A 18 2.46 12.14 5.60
CA SER A 18 2.06 11.46 6.83
C SER A 18 1.47 10.08 6.50
N PRO A 19 2.32 9.07 6.26
CA PRO A 19 1.90 7.71 5.88
C PRO A 19 0.97 7.04 6.90
N GLU A 20 1.15 7.38 8.18
CA GLU A 20 0.30 6.94 9.29
C GLU A 20 -1.01 7.73 9.46
N ASN A 21 -1.35 8.64 8.53
CA ASN A 21 -2.64 9.33 8.58
C ASN A 21 -3.78 8.40 8.11
N TRP A 22 -4.21 7.53 9.03
CA TRP A 22 -5.25 6.54 8.80
C TRP A 22 -6.62 7.16 8.51
N GLY A 23 -6.89 8.36 9.03
CA GLY A 23 -8.12 9.10 8.74
C GLY A 23 -8.16 9.54 7.27
N LEU A 24 -7.07 10.12 6.78
CA LEU A 24 -6.92 10.49 5.37
C LEU A 24 -6.99 9.25 4.45
N ARG A 25 -6.36 8.15 4.85
CA ARG A 25 -6.47 6.87 4.11
C ARG A 25 -7.92 6.36 4.06
N GLY A 26 -8.70 6.60 5.11
CA GLY A 26 -10.15 6.32 5.13
C GLY A 26 -10.91 7.16 4.10
N ILE A 27 -10.63 8.46 4.02
CA ILE A 27 -11.23 9.36 3.02
C ILE A 27 -10.88 8.91 1.59
N VAL A 28 -9.65 8.46 1.35
CA VAL A 28 -9.27 7.90 0.03
C VAL A 28 -10.02 6.61 -0.26
N ALA A 29 -10.25 5.76 0.74
CA ALA A 29 -11.06 4.55 0.57
C ALA A 29 -12.52 4.89 0.23
N ASP A 30 -13.12 5.87 0.92
CA ASP A 30 -14.47 6.38 0.62
C ASP A 30 -14.55 6.91 -0.83
N TRP A 31 -13.55 7.70 -1.24
CA TRP A 31 -13.46 8.22 -2.61
C TRP A 31 -13.42 7.10 -3.65
N TYR A 32 -12.64 6.02 -3.41
CA TYR A 32 -12.62 4.88 -4.32
C TYR A 32 -13.96 4.13 -4.35
N GLU A 33 -14.66 3.98 -3.22
CA GLU A 33 -16.01 3.41 -3.16
C GLU A 33 -17.01 4.23 -4.01
N ASP A 34 -17.01 5.55 -3.86
CA ASP A 34 -17.87 6.47 -4.62
C ASP A 34 -17.61 6.41 -6.15
N ASN A 35 -16.39 6.06 -6.54
CA ASN A 35 -15.96 5.94 -7.94
C ASN A 35 -15.99 4.49 -8.48
N GLN A 36 -16.68 3.58 -7.78
CA GLN A 36 -16.82 2.16 -8.17
C GLN A 36 -15.49 1.38 -8.21
N GLU A 37 -14.43 1.89 -7.59
CA GLU A 37 -13.13 1.21 -7.46
C GLU A 37 -13.07 0.36 -6.18
N VAL A 38 -14.07 -0.52 -6.01
CA VAL A 38 -14.33 -1.26 -4.77
C VAL A 38 -13.10 -2.02 -4.25
N HIS A 39 -12.35 -2.70 -5.11
CA HIS A 39 -11.16 -3.45 -4.69
C HIS A 39 -10.03 -2.58 -4.12
N ARG A 40 -9.89 -1.34 -4.61
CA ARG A 40 -8.90 -0.40 -4.06
C ARG A 40 -9.35 0.08 -2.69
N ALA A 41 -10.64 0.40 -2.54
CA ALA A 41 -11.20 0.75 -1.25
C ALA A 41 -11.01 -0.38 -0.23
N GLU A 42 -11.37 -1.62 -0.56
CA GLU A 42 -11.18 -2.80 0.30
C GLU A 42 -9.71 -2.99 0.71
N CYS A 43 -8.77 -2.82 -0.23
CA CYS A 43 -7.34 -2.84 0.10
C CYS A 43 -7.00 -1.76 1.13
N LEU A 44 -7.47 -0.52 0.94
CA LEU A 44 -7.21 0.56 1.89
C LEU A 44 -7.88 0.31 3.26
N ARG A 45 -9.08 -0.28 3.31
CA ARG A 45 -9.72 -0.69 4.57
C ARG A 45 -8.89 -1.76 5.29
N TRP A 46 -8.39 -2.75 4.56
CA TRP A 46 -7.48 -3.75 5.09
C TRP A 46 -6.20 -3.11 5.64
N MET A 47 -5.61 -2.17 4.89
CA MET A 47 -4.43 -1.43 5.35
C MET A 47 -4.72 -0.65 6.64
N ILE A 48 -5.88 0.01 6.76
CA ILE A 48 -6.27 0.72 7.98
C ILE A 48 -6.41 -0.25 9.16
N GLN A 49 -7.10 -1.37 8.95
CA GLN A 49 -7.34 -2.39 9.99
C GLN A 49 -6.03 -3.02 10.49
N GLN A 50 -5.11 -3.31 9.56
CA GLN A 50 -3.83 -3.96 9.85
C GLN A 50 -2.69 -2.97 10.12
N ARG A 51 -2.99 -1.66 10.12
CA ARG A 51 -2.00 -0.57 10.21
C ARG A 51 -0.86 -0.72 9.21
N LYS A 52 -1.19 -0.96 7.93
CA LYS A 52 -0.21 -1.13 6.85
C LYS A 52 0.00 0.15 6.05
N ARG A 53 1.27 0.52 5.82
CA ARG A 53 1.70 1.67 5.02
C ARG A 53 3.07 1.40 4.39
N PRO A 54 3.41 2.02 3.25
CA PRO A 54 4.79 1.97 2.76
C PRO A 54 5.77 2.58 3.78
N TYR A 55 6.98 2.01 3.88
CA TYR A 55 8.07 2.62 4.64
C TYR A 55 8.68 3.75 3.84
N THR A 56 8.60 4.98 4.33
CA THR A 56 9.20 6.15 3.67
C THR A 56 10.55 6.50 4.27
N ARG A 57 11.58 6.65 3.42
CA ARG A 57 12.89 7.18 3.80
C ARG A 57 13.00 8.66 3.49
N ALA A 58 14.04 9.31 4.03
CA ALA A 58 14.33 10.73 3.81
C ALA A 58 14.53 11.10 2.32
N ASP A 59 14.88 10.13 1.47
CA ASP A 59 15.06 10.29 0.03
C ASP A 59 13.76 10.20 -0.79
N LYS A 60 12.60 10.20 -0.11
CA LYS A 60 11.25 10.07 -0.69
C LYS A 60 10.96 8.72 -1.34
N GLN A 61 11.89 7.76 -1.29
CA GLN A 61 11.61 6.40 -1.71
C GLN A 61 10.67 5.72 -0.71
N ALA A 62 9.92 4.76 -1.21
CA ALA A 62 8.98 3.99 -0.42
C ALA A 62 9.25 2.49 -0.56
N THR A 63 9.21 1.75 0.53
CA THR A 63 9.56 0.33 0.55
C THR A 63 8.45 -0.52 1.17
N TRP A 64 8.18 -1.67 0.56
CA TRP A 64 7.41 -2.76 1.15
C TRP A 64 8.34 -3.91 1.51
N PHE A 65 8.04 -4.55 2.62
CA PHE A 65 8.87 -5.58 3.23
C PHE A 65 8.13 -6.93 3.25
N ASN A 66 8.83 -8.03 3.00
CA ASN A 66 8.24 -9.36 3.07
C ASN A 66 8.33 -9.89 4.51
N ALA A 67 7.18 -9.95 5.19
CA ALA A 67 7.09 -10.38 6.59
C ALA A 67 7.68 -11.78 6.82
N ASP A 68 7.54 -12.68 5.85
CA ASP A 68 7.98 -14.08 5.95
C ASP A 68 9.49 -14.27 5.74
N ARG A 69 10.20 -13.22 5.34
CA ARG A 69 11.65 -13.28 5.03
C ARG A 69 12.50 -12.34 5.86
N ILE A 70 11.89 -11.56 6.75
CA ILE A 70 12.60 -10.64 7.61
C ILE A 70 12.77 -11.28 8.98
N SER A 71 14.00 -11.26 9.49
CA SER A 71 14.28 -11.76 10.82
C SER A 71 13.50 -10.96 11.87
N PRO A 72 13.01 -11.60 12.95
CA PRO A 72 12.30 -10.91 14.03
C PRO A 72 13.08 -9.69 14.55
N GLY A 73 12.42 -8.55 14.66
CA GLY A 73 13.00 -7.30 15.18
C GLY A 73 13.78 -6.44 14.17
N LEU A 74 13.88 -6.85 12.90
CA LEU A 74 14.55 -6.07 11.84
C LEU A 74 13.58 -5.45 10.82
N GLY A 75 12.29 -5.77 10.91
CA GLY A 75 11.24 -5.23 10.05
C GLY A 75 10.58 -3.98 10.60
N ASP A 76 9.73 -3.37 9.78
CA ASP A 76 8.79 -2.36 10.21
C ASP A 76 7.40 -3.00 10.16
N PRO A 77 6.77 -3.32 11.31
CA PRO A 77 5.51 -4.06 11.33
C PRO A 77 4.40 -3.41 10.50
N GLU A 78 4.43 -2.09 10.31
CA GLU A 78 3.48 -1.37 9.47
C GLU A 78 3.79 -1.51 7.97
N SER A 79 5.01 -1.84 7.59
CA SER A 79 5.43 -2.02 6.20
C SER A 79 5.71 -3.48 5.82
N ASP A 80 5.67 -4.39 6.80
CA ASP A 80 5.80 -5.82 6.60
C ASP A 80 4.46 -6.37 6.09
N ILE A 81 4.44 -6.88 4.85
CA ILE A 81 3.26 -7.45 4.21
C ILE A 81 3.40 -8.97 4.03
N PRO A 82 2.29 -9.73 4.03
CA PRO A 82 2.32 -11.18 3.82
C PRO A 82 2.96 -11.56 2.48
N GLU A 83 3.66 -12.70 2.42
CA GLU A 83 4.31 -13.18 1.20
C GLU A 83 3.33 -13.31 0.02
N ALA A 84 2.09 -13.69 0.30
CA ALA A 84 1.03 -13.81 -0.71
C ALA A 84 0.76 -12.49 -1.46
N ILE A 85 0.86 -11.34 -0.77
CA ILE A 85 0.74 -10.02 -1.39
C ILE A 85 2.09 -9.59 -1.95
N PHE A 86 3.18 -9.78 -1.20
CA PHE A 86 4.53 -9.39 -1.61
C PHE A 86 4.93 -9.96 -2.97
N LYS A 87 4.63 -11.24 -3.23
CA LYS A 87 4.91 -11.91 -4.52
C LYS A 87 4.16 -11.30 -5.72
N GLN A 88 3.11 -10.53 -5.48
CA GLN A 88 2.28 -9.90 -6.51
C GLN A 88 2.66 -8.42 -6.75
N LEU A 89 3.58 -7.86 -5.97
CA LEU A 89 4.09 -6.52 -6.20
C LEU A 89 4.82 -6.45 -7.54
N GLU A 90 4.48 -5.45 -8.34
CA GLU A 90 5.09 -5.16 -9.62
C GLU A 90 5.68 -3.74 -9.62
N GLY A 91 6.73 -3.55 -10.40
CA GLY A 91 7.52 -2.32 -10.41
C GLY A 91 8.53 -2.27 -9.26
N GLY A 92 9.10 -1.08 -9.04
CA GLY A 92 10.16 -0.88 -8.07
C GLY A 92 11.44 -1.66 -8.36
N LYS A 93 12.37 -1.61 -7.41
CA LYS A 93 13.65 -2.32 -7.41
C LYS A 93 13.59 -3.44 -6.36
N PRO A 94 13.53 -4.71 -6.77
CA PRO A 94 13.44 -5.82 -5.84
C PRO A 94 14.78 -6.12 -5.16
N ALA A 95 14.69 -6.62 -3.93
CA ALA A 95 15.77 -7.21 -3.15
C ALA A 95 15.28 -8.52 -2.50
N ALA A 96 16.13 -9.19 -1.71
CA ALA A 96 15.82 -10.51 -1.15
C ALA A 96 14.55 -10.53 -0.26
N ASN A 97 14.30 -9.45 0.47
CA ASN A 97 13.23 -9.34 1.47
C ASN A 97 12.40 -8.04 1.37
N HIS A 98 12.62 -7.21 0.35
CA HIS A 98 11.89 -5.95 0.18
C HIS A 98 11.86 -5.50 -1.29
N ILE A 99 10.95 -4.58 -1.61
CA ILE A 99 10.89 -3.90 -2.90
C ILE A 99 10.81 -2.40 -2.65
N THR A 100 11.68 -1.64 -3.30
CA THR A 100 11.75 -0.18 -3.16
C THR A 100 11.24 0.53 -4.41
N PHE A 101 10.36 1.49 -4.23
CA PHE A 101 9.71 2.28 -5.27
C PHE A 101 10.30 3.69 -5.30
N GLY A 102 10.18 4.37 -6.45
CA GLY A 102 10.74 5.71 -6.63
C GLY A 102 10.07 6.76 -5.75
N ASN A 103 8.81 6.54 -5.39
CA ASN A 103 8.03 7.41 -4.52
C ASN A 103 6.89 6.67 -3.80
N PHE A 104 6.27 7.35 -2.84
CA PHE A 104 5.15 6.83 -2.07
C PHE A 104 3.91 6.49 -2.92
N PRO A 105 3.41 7.36 -3.82
CA PRO A 105 2.28 7.00 -4.68
C PRO A 105 2.46 5.71 -5.48
N GLU A 106 3.66 5.46 -6.02
CA GLU A 106 3.98 4.21 -6.72
C GLU A 106 3.86 2.99 -5.81
N ALA A 107 4.43 3.05 -4.60
CA ALA A 107 4.34 1.95 -3.64
C ALA A 107 2.89 1.70 -3.19
N GLU A 108 2.12 2.77 -3.00
CA GLU A 108 0.71 2.73 -2.60
C GLU A 108 -0.16 2.12 -3.71
N GLU A 109 0.08 2.47 -4.96
CA GLU A 109 -0.64 1.88 -6.10
C GLU A 109 -0.25 0.41 -6.30
N ALA A 110 1.04 0.08 -6.14
CA ALA A 110 1.53 -1.28 -6.29
C ALA A 110 0.89 -2.24 -5.29
N ILE A 111 0.74 -1.83 -4.01
CA ILE A 111 0.10 -2.69 -3.00
C ILE A 111 -1.38 -2.92 -3.31
N GLN A 112 -2.10 -1.92 -3.81
CA GLN A 112 -3.52 -2.07 -4.19
C GLN A 112 -3.70 -3.09 -5.31
N LYS A 113 -2.84 -3.04 -6.34
CA LYS A 113 -2.84 -4.03 -7.43
C LYS A 113 -2.45 -5.42 -6.94
N ALA A 114 -1.40 -5.50 -6.12
CA ALA A 114 -0.91 -6.76 -5.57
C ALA A 114 -1.96 -7.43 -4.66
N TRP A 115 -2.63 -6.65 -3.82
CA TRP A 115 -3.70 -7.10 -2.95
C TRP A 115 -4.87 -7.68 -3.76
N ALA A 116 -5.31 -7.00 -4.81
CA ALA A 116 -6.38 -7.48 -5.68
C ALA A 116 -6.01 -8.80 -6.37
N LYS A 117 -4.77 -8.93 -6.87
CA LYS A 117 -4.27 -10.17 -7.46
C LYS A 117 -4.19 -11.31 -6.44
N ALA A 118 -3.72 -11.03 -5.23
CA ALA A 118 -3.67 -12.01 -4.16
C ALA A 118 -5.08 -12.52 -3.81
N ARG A 119 -6.07 -11.61 -3.69
CA ARG A 119 -7.49 -11.96 -3.46
C ARG A 119 -8.05 -12.83 -4.57
N ALA A 120 -7.80 -12.47 -5.83
CA ALA A 120 -8.20 -13.28 -6.98
C ALA A 120 -7.54 -14.68 -6.99
N GLY A 121 -6.33 -14.78 -6.45
CA GLY A 121 -5.61 -16.05 -6.22
C GLY A 121 -6.07 -16.85 -4.99
N GLY A 122 -7.12 -16.43 -4.30
CA GLY A 122 -7.68 -17.14 -3.15
C GLY A 122 -7.12 -16.71 -1.79
N TRP A 123 -6.25 -15.71 -1.73
CA TRP A 123 -5.79 -15.16 -0.45
C TRP A 123 -6.94 -14.47 0.29
N SER A 124 -6.95 -14.57 1.62
CA SER A 124 -7.93 -13.95 2.49
C SER A 124 -7.23 -13.21 3.63
N PRO A 125 -7.69 -12.00 3.99
CA PRO A 125 -7.14 -11.22 5.11
C PRO A 125 -7.46 -11.83 6.49
N HIS A 126 -8.28 -12.88 6.54
CA HIS A 126 -8.66 -13.62 7.75
C HIS A 126 -8.26 -15.11 7.69
N GLY A 127 -7.43 -15.47 6.71
CA GLY A 127 -6.97 -16.84 6.49
C GLY A 127 -5.85 -17.23 7.45
#